data_AF-A0A968X4V9-F1
#
_entry.id   AF-A0A968X4V9-F1
#
_cell.length_a   1.000
_cell.length_b   1.000
_cell.length_c   1.000
_cell.angle_alpha   90.00
_cell.angle_beta   90.00
_cell.angle_gamma   90.00
#
_symmetry.space_group_name_H-M   'P 1'
#
loop_
_entity.id
_entity.type
_entity.pdbx_description
1 polymer ?
#
loop_
_entity_poly.entity_id
_entity_poly.type
_entity_poly.pdbx_seq_one_letter_code
_entity_poly.pdbx_strand_id
1 'polypeptide(L)' 'MKTIRLHDIHDLRAHDENVPTTDDTFDTLLKVTSVGVCGSDLHWFEEGGIGDALPTFEVPRGELEP' A
#
# COMPACT_ATOMS: atom_id res chain seq x y z
N MET A 1 13.26 1.13 9.24
CA MET A 1 11.99 1.70 9.70
C MET A 1 10.89 0.68 9.49
N LYS A 2 9.90 0.63 10.39
CA LYS A 2 8.77 -0.29 10.24
C LYS A 2 7.80 0.23 9.20
N THR A 3 7.38 -0.66 8.30
CA THR A 3 6.48 -0.36 7.18
C THR A 3 5.45 -1.48 7.05
N ILE A 4 4.24 -1.16 6.62
CA ILE A 4 3.23 -2.15 6.22
C ILE A 4 3.13 -2.11 4.68
N ARG A 5 3.17 -3.29 4.04
CA ARG A 5 3.04 -3.45 2.57
C ARG A 5 1.87 -4.37 2.26
N LEU A 6 1.10 -4.01 1.23
CA LEU A 6 0.10 -4.88 0.60
C LEU A 6 0.81 -5.67 -0.50
N HIS A 7 0.90 -6.99 -0.34
CA HIS A 7 1.54 -7.90 -1.32
C HIS A 7 0.53 -8.48 -2.30
N ASP A 8 -0.70 -8.69 -1.84
CA ASP A 8 -1.83 -9.21 -2.60
C ASP A 8 -3.14 -8.80 -1.91
N ILE A 9 -4.29 -9.12 -2.52
CA ILE A 9 -5.59 -9.04 -1.86
C ILE A 9 -5.52 -9.81 -0.54
N HIS A 10 -6.02 -9.18 0.53
CA HIS A 10 -5.98 -9.68 1.90
C HIS A 10 -4.59 -9.95 2.50
N ASP A 11 -3.50 -9.52 1.85
CA ASP A 11 -2.14 -9.84 2.26
C ASP A 11 -1.33 -8.61 2.68
N LEU A 12 -1.59 -8.11 3.88
CA LEU A 12 -0.80 -7.05 4.53
C LEU A 12 0.30 -7.65 5.40
N ARG A 13 1.54 -7.23 5.16
CA ARG A 13 2.71 -7.71 5.90
C ARG A 13 3.51 -6.56 6.48
N ALA A 14 4.06 -6.78 7.67
CA ALA A 14 5.01 -5.86 8.29
C ALA A 14 6.43 -6.12 7.80
N HIS A 15 7.16 -5.05 7.52
CA HIS A 15 8.54 -5.06 7.07
C HIS A 15 9.39 -4.12 7.92
N ASP A 16 10.68 -4.42 7.98
CA ASP A 16 11.71 -3.46 8.37
C ASP A 16 12.47 -3.05 7.11
N GLU A 17 12.40 -1.77 6.74
CA GLU A 17 12.99 -1.21 5.52
C GLU A 17 14.06 -0.14 5.83
N ASN A 18 14.82 0.32 4.85
CA ASN A 18 15.73 1.44 5.06
C ASN A 18 14.94 2.75 5.24
N VAL A 19 15.53 3.72 5.95
CA VAL A 19 14.98 5.09 5.94
C VAL A 19 15.08 5.63 4.52
N PRO A 20 14.01 6.19 3.93
CA PRO A 20 14.05 6.69 2.56
C PRO A 20 15.01 7.87 2.42
N THR A 21 15.64 7.95 1.26
CA THR A 21 16.42 9.11 0.83
C THR A 21 15.55 10.04 0.00
N THR A 22 15.90 11.32 0.00
CA THR A 22 15.29 12.35 -0.85
C THR A 22 16.22 12.58 -2.03
N ASP A 23 15.72 12.42 -3.25
CA ASP A 23 16.55 12.51 -4.46
C ASP A 23 16.35 13.87 -5.18
N ASP A 24 15.22 14.57 -4.93
CA ASP A 24 14.95 15.89 -5.48
C ASP A 24 15.22 17.02 -4.45
N THR A 25 15.66 18.16 -4.95
CA THR A 25 15.80 19.42 -4.19
C THR A 25 14.53 19.89 -3.48
N PHE A 26 13.36 19.49 -3.98
CA PHE A 26 12.06 19.87 -3.40
C PHE A 26 11.46 18.80 -2.48
N ASP A 27 12.13 17.68 -2.29
CA ASP A 27 11.68 16.64 -1.37
C ASP A 27 11.99 17.02 0.09
N THR A 28 11.20 16.49 1.02
CA THR A 28 11.46 16.62 2.46
C THR A 28 11.15 15.31 3.16
N LEU A 29 12.09 14.84 3.98
CA LEU A 29 11.91 13.63 4.78
C LEU A 29 11.03 13.91 6.00
N LEU A 30 9.88 13.26 6.06
CA LEU A 30 8.95 13.36 7.18
C LEU A 30 9.10 12.17 8.13
N LYS A 31 9.03 12.45 9.44
CA LYS A 31 8.82 11.44 10.47
C LYS A 31 7.32 11.32 10.74
N VAL A 32 6.68 10.30 10.17
CA VAL A 32 5.25 10.02 10.37
C VAL A 32 5.00 9.65 11.84
N THR A 33 4.10 10.40 12.51
CA THR A 33 3.70 10.15 13.90
C THR A 33 2.36 9.42 14.01
N SER A 34 1.49 9.59 13.02
CA SER A 34 0.17 8.94 12.94
C SER A 34 -0.31 8.87 11.50
N VAL A 35 -1.05 7.81 11.16
CA VAL A 35 -1.77 7.65 9.89
C VAL A 35 -3.17 7.10 10.19
N GLY A 36 -4.18 7.64 9.51
CA GLY A 36 -5.54 7.08 9.54
C GLY A 36 -5.78 6.17 8.34
N VAL A 37 -6.66 5.19 8.50
CA VAL A 37 -7.12 4.32 7.40
C VAL A 37 -8.43 4.89 6.86
N CYS A 38 -8.52 5.06 5.55
CA CYS A 38 -9.70 5.51 4.82
C CYS A 38 -10.45 4.33 4.21
N GLY A 39 -11.72 4.50 3.86
CA GLY A 39 -12.49 3.48 3.14
C GLY A 39 -11.88 3.11 1.79
N SER A 40 -11.16 4.03 1.13
CA SER A 40 -10.43 3.74 -0.11
C SER A 40 -9.33 2.71 0.06
N ASP A 41 -8.69 2.66 1.24
CA ASP A 41 -7.65 1.67 1.54
C ASP A 41 -8.25 0.27 1.66
N LEU A 42 -9.51 0.17 2.08
CA LEU A 42 -10.24 -1.10 2.14
C LEU A 42 -10.51 -1.66 0.74
N HIS A 43 -10.87 -0.83 -0.23
CA HIS A 43 -11.01 -1.28 -1.62
C HIS A 43 -9.70 -1.87 -2.16
N TRP A 44 -8.56 -1.24 -1.85
CA TRP A 44 -7.25 -1.81 -2.22
C TRP A 44 -6.98 -3.15 -1.54
N PHE A 45 -7.31 -3.29 -0.26
CA PHE A 45 -7.10 -4.52 0.49
C PHE A 45 -8.02 -5.67 0.05
N GLU A 46 -9.29 -5.39 -0.22
CA GLU A 46 -10.33 -6.39 -0.52
C GLU A 46 -10.41 -6.73 -2.01
N GLU A 47 -10.20 -5.76 -2.89
CA GLU A 47 -10.48 -5.88 -4.33
C GLU A 47 -9.22 -5.73 -5.20
N GLY A 48 -8.11 -5.26 -4.62
CA GLY A 48 -6.86 -5.01 -5.34
C GLY A 48 -6.90 -3.76 -6.22
N GLY A 49 -7.90 -2.89 -6.05
CA GLY A 49 -8.09 -1.66 -6.82
C GLY A 49 -9.25 -0.82 -6.31
N ILE A 50 -9.43 0.38 -6.87
CA ILE A 50 -10.57 1.26 -6.55
C ILE A 50 -11.17 1.87 -7.82
N GLY A 51 -12.41 1.48 -8.14
CA GLY A 51 -13.03 1.85 -9.43
C GLY A 51 -12.16 1.41 -10.60
N ASP A 52 -11.80 2.34 -11.48
CA ASP A 52 -10.92 2.08 -12.63
C ASP A 52 -9.42 2.15 -12.29
N ALA A 53 -9.06 2.51 -11.04
CA ALA A 53 -7.68 2.53 -10.59
C ALA A 53 -7.21 1.13 -10.24
N LEU A 54 -6.59 0.47 -11.23
CA LEU A 54 -6.04 -0.87 -11.12
C LEU A 54 -4.50 -0.82 -11.15
N PRO A 55 -3.83 -1.77 -10.50
CA PRO A 55 -2.39 -1.92 -10.58
C PRO A 55 -1.96 -2.22 -12.01
N THR A 56 -0.81 -1.68 -12.42
CA THR A 56 -0.24 -1.90 -13.75
C THR A 56 0.47 -3.26 -13.89
N PHE A 57 0.45 -4.06 -12.82
CA PHE A 57 0.94 -5.43 -12.74
C PHE A 57 -0.21 -6.36 -12.36
N GLU A 58 -0.13 -7.62 -12.78
CA GLU A 58 -1.14 -8.61 -12.40
C GLU A 58 -1.08 -8.86 -10.89
N VAL A 59 -2.20 -8.59 -10.23
CA VAL A 59 -2.46 -9.07 -8.87
C VAL A 59 -3.22 -10.39 -9.02
N PRO A 60 -2.68 -11.51 -8.50
CA PRO A 60 -3.41 -12.77 -8.49
C PRO A 60 -4.72 -12.57 -7.75
N ARG A 61 -5.84 -12.47 -8.49
CA ARG A 61 -7.15 -12.45 -7.87
C ARG A 61 -7.37 -13.82 -7.26
N GLY A 62 -7.06 -13.97 -5.97
CA GLY A 62 -7.56 -15.09 -5.19
C GLY A 62 -9.05 -15.23 -5.47
N GLU A 63 -9.51 -16.44 -5.75
CA GLU A 63 -10.90 -16.71 -6.12
C GLU A 63 -11.82 -16.09 -5.06
N LEU A 64 -12.37 -14.92 -5.38
CA LEU A 64 -13.44 -14.31 -4.62
C LEU A 64 -14.66 -15.20 -4.87
N GLU A 65 -14.82 -16.20 -4.01
CA GLU A 65 -16.07 -16.96 -3.91
C GLU A 65 -17.22 -15.96 -3.70
N PRO A 66 -18.36 -16.14 -4.40
CA PRO A 66 -19.44 -15.16 -4.50
C PRO A 66 -20.18 -14.88 -3.18
#